data_AF-A0A1B4LH98-F1
#
_entry.id   AF-A0A1B4LH98-F1
#
_cell.length_a   1.000
_cell.length_b   1.000
_cell.length_c   1.000
_cell.angle_alpha   90.00
_cell.angle_beta   90.00
_cell.angle_gamma   90.00
#
_symmetry.space_group_name_H-M   'P 1'
#
loop_
_entity.id
_entity.type
_entity.pdbx_description
1 polymer ?
#
loop_
_entity_poly.entity_id
_entity_poly.type
_entity_poly.pdbx_seq_one_letter_code
_entity_poly.pdbx_strand_id
1 'polypeptide(L)'
;MWEQLPVADPHGGANVSRHDIIFVNRKINEDTVFSGLVDAGTKTGVLCCLRVSKNALITLPELLKKYQWDDDEVDHMKKITGWKYIYEANVANRAEQNPSMRTLVKNLSLPPALSPYSAAVISGKIASDEVDRKFMTGGAAVTFTTRSVPAKNAIQYKFSVNGEPVTLMEDAFPD
;
A
#
# COMPACT_ATOMS: atom_id res chain seq x y z
N MET A 1 -2.87 3.51 2.36
CA MET A 1 -2.91 2.23 1.64
C MET A 1 -1.81 2.25 0.61
N TRP A 2 -1.20 1.10 0.35
CA TRP A 2 -0.22 0.87 -0.70
C TRP A 2 -0.88 -0.01 -1.74
N GLU A 3 -0.80 0.41 -2.99
CA GLU A 3 -1.13 -0.35 -4.18
C GLU A 3 0.14 -0.62 -4.95
N GLN A 4 0.37 -1.87 -5.32
CA GLN A 4 1.48 -2.25 -6.18
C GLN A 4 0.95 -2.88 -7.46
N LEU A 5 1.02 -2.09 -8.53
CA LEU A 5 0.44 -2.44 -9.82
C LEU A 5 1.49 -3.11 -10.71
N PRO A 6 1.21 -4.27 -11.29
CA PRO A 6 1.99 -4.83 -12.38
C PRO A 6 1.67 -4.05 -13.65
N VAL A 7 2.67 -3.38 -14.21
CA VAL A 7 2.53 -2.62 -15.43
C VAL A 7 3.19 -3.41 -16.55
N ALA A 8 2.35 -3.93 -17.45
CA ALA A 8 2.82 -4.38 -18.75
C ALA A 8 3.22 -3.16 -19.59
N ASP A 9 4.26 -3.30 -20.40
CA ASP A 9 4.57 -2.32 -21.45
C ASP A 9 3.31 -2.11 -22.32
N PRO A 10 2.96 -0.87 -22.74
CA PRO A 10 1.90 -0.61 -23.71
C PRO A 10 1.94 -1.49 -24.96
N HIS A 11 3.09 -2.08 -25.30
CA HIS A 11 3.29 -2.99 -26.41
C HIS A 11 3.21 -4.49 -26.06
N GLY A 12 2.77 -4.86 -24.85
CA GLY A 12 2.60 -6.25 -24.43
C GLY A 12 3.92 -6.99 -24.20
N GLY A 13 4.98 -6.27 -23.85
CA GLY A 13 6.31 -6.83 -23.57
C GLY A 13 6.32 -7.74 -22.33
N ALA A 14 7.16 -8.78 -22.36
CA ALA A 14 7.30 -9.76 -21.28
C ALA A 14 7.89 -9.20 -19.96
N ASN A 15 8.35 -7.95 -19.95
CA ASN A 15 8.92 -7.29 -18.78
C ASN A 15 7.83 -6.52 -18.03
N VAL A 16 7.21 -7.19 -17.05
CA VAL A 16 6.29 -6.54 -16.11
C VAL A 16 7.13 -5.73 -15.11
N SER A 17 7.04 -4.40 -15.18
CA SER A 17 7.56 -3.51 -14.12
C SER A 17 6.49 -3.30 -13.07
N ARG A 18 6.86 -3.24 -11.79
CA ARG A 18 5.89 -2.98 -10.71
C ARG A 18 6.02 -1.55 -10.21
N HIS A 19 4.88 -0.88 -10.04
CA HIS A 19 4.82 0.51 -9.56
C HIS A 19 4.10 0.56 -8.23
N ASP A 20 4.74 1.17 -7.23
CA ASP A 20 4.16 1.34 -5.90
C ASP A 20 3.50 2.71 -5.77
N ILE A 21 2.23 2.73 -5.39
CA ILE A 21 1.43 3.94 -5.16
C ILE A 21 0.94 3.94 -3.72
N ILE A 22 1.04 5.08 -3.04
CA ILE A 22 0.59 5.24 -1.65
C ILE A 22 -0.53 6.29 -1.56
N PHE A 23 -1.67 5.85 -1.06
CA PHE A 23 -2.85 6.65 -0.74
C PHE A 23 -2.87 6.99 0.76
N VAL A 24 -2.83 8.27 1.11
CA VAL A 24 -2.76 8.71 2.52
C VAL A 24 -3.77 9.81 2.83
N ASN A 25 -4.20 9.88 4.09
CA ASN A 25 -5.15 10.89 4.57
C ASN A 25 -4.47 12.18 5.07
N ARG A 26 -3.14 12.18 5.18
CA ARG A 26 -2.32 13.31 5.63
C ARG A 26 -1.20 13.55 4.63
N LYS A 27 -0.89 14.83 4.38
CA LYS A 27 0.22 15.22 3.52
C LYS A 27 1.54 14.87 4.21
N ILE A 28 2.50 14.31 3.48
CA ILE A 28 3.88 14.19 3.99
C ILE A 28 4.63 15.50 3.72
N ASN A 29 5.40 15.95 4.70
CA ASN A 29 6.17 17.21 4.62
C ASN A 29 7.67 16.96 4.39
N GLU A 30 8.09 15.71 4.52
CA GLU A 30 9.47 15.25 4.35
C GLU A 30 9.49 13.89 3.68
N ASP A 31 10.65 13.48 3.17
CA ASP A 31 10.81 12.14 2.62
C ASP A 31 10.53 11.12 3.73
N THR A 32 9.59 10.22 3.47
CA THR A 32 8.94 9.41 4.49
C THR A 32 9.12 7.93 4.17
N VAL A 33 9.41 7.15 5.21
CA VAL A 33 9.37 5.70 5.14
C VAL A 33 8.03 5.21 5.67
N PHE A 34 7.39 4.32 4.93
CA PHE A 34 6.17 3.64 5.34
C PHE A 34 6.44 2.16 5.59
N SER A 35 5.72 1.60 6.55
CA SER A 35 5.58 0.16 6.73
C SER A 35 4.19 -0.27 6.26
N GLY A 36 4.13 -1.30 5.42
CA GLY A 36 2.91 -2.00 5.07
C GLY A 36 2.41 -2.85 6.24
N LEU A 37 1.10 -2.94 6.39
CA LEU A 37 0.42 -3.68 7.44
C LEU A 37 -0.59 -4.62 6.79
N VAL A 38 -0.54 -5.89 7.17
CA VAL A 38 -1.44 -6.93 6.72
C VAL A 38 -2.06 -7.64 7.92
N ASP A 39 -3.27 -8.17 7.74
CA ASP A 39 -3.89 -9.00 8.75
C ASP A 39 -3.14 -10.34 8.87
N ALA A 40 -2.68 -10.67 10.07
CA ALA A 40 -2.04 -11.95 10.40
C ALA A 40 -2.83 -12.67 11.50
N GLY A 41 -4.17 -12.53 11.50
CA GLY A 41 -5.05 -13.12 12.49
C GLY A 41 -5.04 -12.31 13.79
N THR A 42 -4.42 -12.82 14.84
CA THR A 42 -4.38 -12.12 16.14
C THR A 42 -3.39 -10.96 16.18
N LYS A 43 -2.48 -10.90 15.21
CA LYS A 43 -1.44 -9.88 15.07
C LYS A 43 -1.54 -9.15 13.74
N THR A 44 -0.71 -8.12 13.60
CA THR A 44 -0.52 -7.39 12.35
C THR A 44 0.82 -7.78 11.76
N GLY A 45 0.79 -8.39 10.57
CA GLY A 45 2.00 -8.63 9.78
C GLY A 45 2.53 -7.30 9.23
N VAL A 46 3.85 -7.19 9.12
CA VAL A 46 4.54 -5.96 8.75
C VAL A 46 5.38 -6.21 7.50
N LEU A 47 5.22 -5.34 6.53
CA LEU A 47 6.00 -5.31 5.29
C LEU A 47 6.79 -4.01 5.26
N CYS A 48 8.03 -4.06 5.73
CA CYS A 48 8.88 -2.88 5.72
C CYS A 48 9.97 -3.05 4.65
N CYS A 49 10.22 -2.09 3.76
CA CYS A 49 9.69 -0.73 3.79
C CYS A 49 9.42 -0.16 2.40
N LEU A 50 8.59 0.89 2.36
CA LEU A 50 8.37 1.73 1.20
C LEU A 50 8.96 3.10 1.48
N ARG A 51 9.61 3.69 0.47
CA ARG A 51 10.15 5.05 0.51
C ARG A 51 9.30 5.94 -0.37
N VAL A 52 8.92 7.08 0.18
CA VAL A 52 8.15 8.10 -0.54
C VAL A 52 8.89 9.42 -0.43
N SER A 53 9.15 10.05 -1.57
CA SER A 53 9.65 11.43 -1.56
C SER A 53 8.50 12.41 -1.34
N LYS A 54 8.73 13.46 -0.56
CA LYS A 54 7.74 14.55 -0.38
C LYS A 54 7.31 15.21 -1.69
N ASN A 55 8.17 15.13 -2.71
CA ASN A 55 7.95 15.72 -4.03
C ASN A 55 7.24 14.76 -5.01
N ALA A 56 7.00 13.51 -4.63
CA ALA A 56 6.37 12.50 -5.49
C ALA A 56 4.83 12.54 -5.42
N LEU A 57 4.25 13.70 -5.08
CA LEU A 57 2.80 13.88 -5.02
C LEU A 57 2.24 13.80 -6.45
N ILE A 58 1.20 13.00 -6.63
CA ILE A 58 0.47 12.87 -7.89
C ILE A 58 -1.02 13.03 -7.63
N THR A 59 -1.76 13.60 -8.56
CA THR A 59 -3.22 13.66 -8.48
C THR A 59 -3.85 12.39 -9.06
N LEU A 60 -5.08 12.04 -8.64
CA LEU A 60 -5.78 10.90 -9.21
C LEU A 60 -5.91 11.02 -10.75
N PRO A 61 -6.33 12.16 -11.34
CA PRO A 61 -6.39 12.26 -12.80
C PRO A 61 -5.06 12.02 -13.52
N GLU A 62 -3.95 12.50 -12.97
CA GLU A 62 -2.61 12.25 -13.52
C GLU A 62 -2.23 10.77 -13.44
N LEU A 63 -2.53 10.13 -12.30
CA LEU A 63 -2.31 8.70 -12.08
C LEU A 63 -3.12 7.85 -13.06
N LEU A 64 -4.41 8.13 -13.19
CA LEU A 64 -5.30 7.40 -14.12
C LEU A 64 -4.87 7.58 -15.56
N LYS A 65 -4.42 8.78 -15.95
CA LYS A 65 -3.87 9.03 -17.28
C LYS A 65 -2.59 8.22 -17.53
N LYS A 66 -1.76 8.07 -16.49
CA LYS A 66 -0.51 7.28 -16.56
C LYS A 66 -0.78 5.80 -16.80
N TYR A 67 -1.91 5.25 -16.36
CA TYR A 67 -2.26 3.84 -16.50
C TYR A 67 -3.52 3.59 -17.33
N GLN A 68 -3.86 4.52 -18.22
CA GLN A 68 -5.11 4.53 -18.98
C GLN A 68 -5.33 3.33 -19.93
N TRP A 69 -4.33 2.46 -20.08
CA TRP A 69 -4.39 1.26 -20.92
C TRP A 69 -4.86 0.01 -20.16
N ASP A 70 -5.04 0.11 -18.85
CA ASP A 70 -5.55 -0.97 -18.00
C ASP A 70 -6.84 -0.50 -17.32
N ASP A 71 -7.98 -0.89 -17.91
CA ASP A 71 -9.31 -0.44 -17.46
C ASP A 71 -9.65 -0.95 -16.06
N ASP A 72 -9.22 -2.17 -15.72
CA ASP A 72 -9.48 -2.79 -14.42
C ASP A 72 -8.72 -2.04 -13.31
N GLU A 73 -7.46 -1.70 -13.56
CA GLU A 73 -6.66 -0.91 -12.61
C GLU A 73 -7.18 0.52 -12.46
N VAL A 74 -7.59 1.14 -13.56
CA VAL A 74 -8.20 2.48 -13.56
C VAL A 74 -9.50 2.49 -12.78
N ASP A 75 -10.34 1.46 -12.92
CA ASP A 75 -11.58 1.34 -12.16
C ASP A 75 -11.33 1.07 -10.68
N HIS A 76 -10.40 0.17 -10.34
CA HIS A 76 -9.98 -0.10 -8.97
C HIS A 76 -9.51 1.17 -8.27
N MET A 77 -8.57 1.90 -8.87
CA MET A 77 -8.01 3.12 -8.28
C MET A 77 -9.06 4.20 -7.98
N LYS A 78 -10.13 4.29 -8.78
CA LYS A 78 -11.24 5.23 -8.55
C LYS A 78 -12.10 4.84 -7.35
N LYS A 79 -12.16 3.55 -7.02
CA LYS A 79 -12.98 2.99 -5.93
C LYS A 79 -12.28 3.02 -4.57
N ILE A 80 -10.97 3.26 -4.54
CA ILE A 80 -10.24 3.50 -3.31
C ILE A 80 -10.76 4.81 -2.67
N THR A 81 -11.17 4.74 -1.40
CA THR A 81 -11.71 5.89 -0.66
C THR A 81 -11.01 6.13 0.68
N GLY A 82 -11.21 7.31 1.26
CA GLY A 82 -10.67 7.71 2.57
C GLY A 82 -9.28 8.37 2.52
N TRP A 83 -8.69 8.50 1.34
CA TRP A 83 -7.43 9.22 1.12
C TRP A 83 -7.67 10.70 0.80
N LYS A 84 -6.60 11.49 0.91
CA LYS A 84 -6.56 12.92 0.54
C LYS A 84 -5.38 13.26 -0.36
N TYR A 85 -4.33 12.45 -0.32
CA TYR A 85 -3.11 12.63 -1.11
C TYR A 85 -2.65 11.28 -1.66
N ILE A 86 -2.05 11.31 -2.84
CA ILE A 86 -1.50 10.14 -3.51
C ILE A 86 -0.04 10.42 -3.81
N TYR A 87 0.83 9.44 -3.58
CA TYR A 87 2.24 9.55 -3.85
C TYR A 87 2.73 8.33 -4.62
N GLU A 88 3.66 8.55 -5.54
CA GLU A 88 4.50 7.45 -6.03
C GLU A 88 5.51 7.05 -4.96
N ALA A 89 5.71 5.75 -4.81
CA ALA A 89 6.59 5.14 -3.83
C ALA A 89 7.58 4.21 -4.52
N ASN A 90 8.57 3.76 -3.76
CA ASN A 90 9.46 2.69 -4.16
C ASN A 90 9.64 1.74 -2.99
N VAL A 91 9.67 0.43 -3.25
CA VAL A 91 10.23 -0.52 -2.29
C VAL A 91 11.64 -0.08 -1.88
N ALA A 92 11.90 -0.05 -0.57
CA ALA A 92 13.20 0.31 -0.01
C ALA A 92 14.29 -0.68 -0.42
N ASN A 93 15.55 -0.28 -0.32
CA ASN A 93 16.67 -1.16 -0.67
C ASN A 93 16.69 -2.39 0.25
N ARG A 94 17.20 -3.52 -0.26
CA ARG A 94 17.20 -4.82 0.45
C ARG A 94 17.75 -4.75 1.90
N ALA A 95 18.73 -3.90 2.16
CA ALA A 95 19.34 -3.71 3.48
C ALA A 95 18.37 -3.11 4.52
N GLU A 96 17.32 -2.42 4.08
CA GLU A 96 16.33 -1.81 4.94
C GLU A 96 15.06 -2.64 5.10
N GLN A 97 14.90 -3.65 4.24
CA GLN A 97 13.73 -4.51 4.23
C GLN A 97 13.75 -5.49 5.40
N ASN A 98 12.60 -5.75 6.01
CA ASN A 98 12.44 -6.87 6.94
C ASN A 98 12.34 -8.21 6.17
N PRO A 99 12.48 -9.37 6.84
CA PRO A 99 12.33 -10.69 6.21
C PRO A 99 11.02 -10.85 5.41
N SER A 100 9.89 -10.39 5.94
CA SER A 100 8.59 -10.46 5.25
C SER A 100 8.57 -9.69 3.92
N MET A 101 9.07 -8.45 3.91
CA MET A 101 9.16 -7.65 2.68
C MET A 101 10.10 -8.29 1.66
N ARG A 102 11.26 -8.83 2.08
CA ARG A 102 12.17 -9.52 1.17
C ARG A 102 11.51 -10.73 0.51
N THR A 103 10.67 -11.44 1.27
CA THR A 103 9.92 -12.60 0.77
C THR A 103 8.87 -12.17 -0.24
N LEU A 104 8.11 -11.11 0.07
CA LEU A 104 7.14 -10.50 -0.84
C LEU A 104 7.80 -10.08 -2.15
N VAL A 105 8.86 -9.26 -2.10
CA VAL A 105 9.57 -8.78 -3.30
C VAL A 105 10.09 -9.93 -4.16
N LYS A 106 10.62 -10.98 -3.53
CA LYS A 106 11.07 -12.19 -4.25
C LYS A 106 9.90 -12.88 -4.97
N ASN A 107 8.78 -13.08 -4.28
CA ASN A 107 7.61 -13.76 -4.84
C ASN A 107 6.96 -12.97 -5.98
N LEU A 108 6.99 -11.64 -5.89
CA LEU A 108 6.49 -10.76 -6.94
C LEU A 108 7.38 -10.71 -8.19
N SER A 109 8.60 -11.26 -8.11
CA SER A 109 9.58 -11.22 -9.18
C SER A 109 9.76 -12.57 -9.90
N LEU A 110 9.33 -13.70 -9.33
CA LEU A 110 9.72 -15.05 -9.81
C LEU A 110 8.62 -16.13 -9.64
N PRO A 111 7.85 -16.45 -10.70
CA PRO A 111 7.55 -15.59 -11.86
C PRO A 111 6.78 -14.33 -11.41
N PRO A 112 6.78 -13.24 -12.20
CA PRO A 112 6.05 -12.04 -11.82
C PRO A 112 4.56 -12.34 -11.64
N ALA A 113 4.02 -12.05 -10.45
CA ALA A 113 2.59 -12.10 -10.25
C ALA A 113 1.93 -11.06 -11.18
N LEU A 114 0.89 -11.43 -11.91
CA LEU A 114 0.12 -10.49 -12.72
C LEU A 114 -0.96 -9.78 -11.92
N SER A 115 -1.26 -10.28 -10.71
CA SER A 115 -2.22 -9.64 -9.83
C SER A 115 -1.59 -8.44 -9.12
N PRO A 116 -2.36 -7.38 -8.91
CA PRO A 116 -1.99 -6.29 -8.03
C PRO A 116 -1.89 -6.74 -6.58
N TYR A 117 -1.17 -5.96 -5.80
CA TYR A 117 -1.02 -6.21 -4.38
C TYR A 117 -1.38 -4.95 -3.60
N SER A 118 -2.29 -5.09 -2.63
CA SER A 118 -2.70 -4.01 -1.77
C SER A 118 -2.42 -4.30 -0.29
N ALA A 119 -2.07 -3.26 0.46
CA ALA A 119 -1.90 -3.32 1.90
C ALA A 119 -2.21 -1.98 2.56
N ALA A 120 -2.58 -2.02 3.84
CA ALA A 120 -2.61 -0.79 4.63
C ALA A 120 -1.17 -0.29 4.85
N VAL A 121 -0.96 1.01 5.05
CA VAL A 121 0.37 1.55 5.39
C VAL A 121 0.29 2.54 6.52
N ILE A 122 1.37 2.62 7.30
CA ILE A 122 1.57 3.63 8.34
C ILE A 122 2.96 4.25 8.19
N SER A 123 3.08 5.54 8.45
CA SER A 123 4.37 6.22 8.44
C SER A 123 5.22 5.74 9.61
N GLY A 124 6.49 5.48 9.34
CA GLY A 124 7.46 4.97 10.31
C GLY A 124 7.95 3.58 9.95
N LYS A 125 9.21 3.33 10.28
CA LYS A 125 9.89 2.04 10.06
C LYS A 125 9.58 1.09 11.21
N ILE A 126 9.03 -0.08 10.89
CA ILE A 126 8.82 -1.18 11.83
C ILE A 126 9.71 -2.34 11.39
N ALA A 127 10.70 -2.69 12.22
CA ALA A 127 11.70 -3.70 11.86
C ALA A 127 11.20 -5.14 12.02
N SER A 128 10.29 -5.37 12.98
CA SER A 128 9.69 -6.68 13.23
C SER A 128 8.83 -7.13 12.05
N ASP A 129 8.69 -8.43 11.85
CA ASP A 129 7.77 -9.01 10.86
C ASP A 129 6.31 -8.98 11.32
N GLU A 130 6.07 -8.86 12.62
CA GLU A 130 4.74 -8.75 13.22
C GLU A 130 4.76 -7.79 14.40
N VAL A 131 3.60 -7.19 14.66
CA VAL A 131 3.31 -6.40 15.86
C VAL A 131 1.91 -6.75 16.39
N ASP A 132 1.64 -6.42 17.65
CA ASP A 132 0.28 -6.48 18.17
C ASP A 132 -0.63 -5.50 17.42
N ARG A 133 -1.95 -5.73 17.43
CA ARG A 133 -2.93 -4.82 16.81
C ARG A 133 -2.89 -3.39 17.37
N LYS A 134 -2.29 -3.22 18.56
CA LYS A 134 -1.95 -1.95 19.18
C LYS A 134 -0.44 -1.86 19.31
N PHE A 135 0.18 -0.87 18.68
CA PHE A 135 1.63 -0.75 18.63
C PHE A 135 2.06 0.73 18.60
N MET A 136 3.36 0.98 18.74
CA MET A 136 3.96 2.30 18.62
C MET A 136 4.82 2.35 17.36
N THR A 137 4.72 3.45 16.60
CA THR A 137 5.64 3.73 15.48
C THR A 137 5.79 5.24 15.31
N GLY A 138 7.01 5.73 15.06
CA GLY A 138 7.27 7.16 14.87
C GLY A 138 6.78 8.05 16.01
N GLY A 139 6.78 7.53 17.25
CA GLY A 139 6.26 8.24 18.42
C GLY A 139 4.73 8.31 18.54
N ALA A 140 3.98 7.70 17.62
CA ALA A 140 2.53 7.64 17.64
C ALA A 140 2.02 6.27 18.14
N ALA A 141 0.95 6.29 18.93
CA ALA A 141 0.18 5.12 19.31
C ALA A 141 -0.79 4.76 18.18
N VAL A 142 -0.68 3.54 17.66
CA VAL A 142 -1.46 3.06 16.52
C VAL A 142 -2.27 1.84 16.93
N THR A 143 -3.56 1.85 16.59
CA THR A 143 -4.38 0.64 16.53
C THR A 143 -4.73 0.36 15.08
N PHE A 144 -4.57 -0.87 14.62
CA PHE A 144 -4.90 -1.28 13.26
C PHE A 144 -5.81 -2.51 13.25
N THR A 145 -6.84 -2.46 12.41
CA THR A 145 -7.71 -3.60 12.11
C THR A 145 -8.21 -3.53 10.67
N THR A 146 -8.35 -4.70 10.07
CA THR A 146 -9.00 -4.97 8.79
C THR A 146 -10.41 -5.50 9.01
N ARG A 147 -11.34 -5.17 8.13
CA ARG A 147 -12.69 -5.72 8.12
C ARG A 147 -13.17 -5.90 6.69
N SER A 148 -13.61 -7.11 6.34
CA SER A 148 -14.37 -7.34 5.11
C SER A 148 -15.76 -6.68 5.21
N VAL A 149 -16.20 -6.09 4.11
CA VAL A 149 -17.52 -5.46 3.92
C VAL A 149 -18.22 -6.19 2.77
N PRO A 150 -18.85 -7.36 3.03
CA PRO A 150 -19.36 -8.23 1.97
C PRO A 150 -20.41 -7.56 1.08
N ALA A 151 -21.26 -6.71 1.66
CA ALA A 151 -22.30 -5.98 0.91
C ALA A 151 -21.75 -5.03 -0.18
N LYS A 152 -20.46 -4.70 -0.10
CA LYS A 152 -19.76 -3.86 -1.09
C LYS A 152 -18.66 -4.60 -1.83
N ASN A 153 -18.48 -5.90 -1.56
CA ASN A 153 -17.31 -6.65 -1.96
C ASN A 153 -15.99 -5.90 -1.68
N ALA A 154 -15.84 -5.36 -0.46
CA ALA A 154 -14.77 -4.42 -0.14
C ALA A 154 -14.00 -4.80 1.13
N ILE A 155 -12.77 -4.30 1.25
CA ILE A 155 -11.96 -4.37 2.46
C ILE A 155 -11.84 -2.99 3.07
N GLN A 156 -12.09 -2.89 4.37
CA GLN A 156 -11.96 -1.67 5.14
C GLN A 156 -10.76 -1.74 6.08
N TYR A 157 -9.86 -0.78 5.95
CA TYR A 157 -8.71 -0.58 6.83
C TYR A 157 -9.04 0.51 7.85
N LYS A 158 -9.04 0.14 9.13
CA LYS A 158 -9.27 1.06 10.24
C LYS A 158 -8.00 1.28 11.03
N PHE A 159 -7.69 2.55 11.21
CA PHE A 159 -6.63 3.02 12.07
C PHE A 159 -7.20 3.88 13.19
N SER A 160 -6.54 3.85 14.34
CA SER A 160 -6.57 4.94 15.31
C SER A 160 -5.13 5.38 15.55
N VAL A 161 -4.80 6.63 15.25
CA VAL A 161 -3.45 7.19 15.44
C VAL A 161 -3.54 8.28 16.49
N ASN A 162 -2.92 8.06 17.65
CA ASN A 162 -3.06 8.92 18.84
C ASN A 162 -4.54 9.20 19.20
N GLY A 163 -5.41 8.20 19.02
CA GLY A 163 -6.85 8.33 19.27
C GLY A 163 -7.66 8.87 18.08
N GLU A 164 -7.03 9.45 17.06
CA GLU A 164 -7.74 9.94 15.88
C GLU A 164 -8.08 8.80 14.91
N PRO A 165 -9.37 8.58 14.58
CA PRO A 165 -9.76 7.53 13.67
C PRO A 165 -9.44 7.89 12.22
N VAL A 166 -8.93 6.92 11.47
CA VAL A 166 -8.74 7.01 10.01
C VAL A 166 -9.28 5.74 9.40
N THR A 167 -10.03 5.87 8.31
CA THR A 167 -10.57 4.73 7.58
C THR A 167 -10.24 4.88 6.10
N LEU A 168 -9.68 3.82 5.52
CA LEU A 168 -9.54 3.65 4.08
C LEU A 168 -10.33 2.41 3.66
N MET A 169 -10.76 2.38 2.42
CA MET A 169 -11.49 1.25 1.86
C MET A 169 -11.09 1.08 0.40
N GLU A 170 -10.95 -0.17 -0.02
CA GLU A 170 -10.81 -0.59 -1.40
C GLU A 170 -11.84 -1.68 -1.68
N ASP A 171 -12.27 -1.77 -2.93
CA ASP A 171 -13.04 -2.92 -3.37
C ASP A 171 -12.07 -4.10 -3.56
N ALA A 172 -12.56 -5.33 -3.41
CA ALA A 172 -11.78 -6.49 -3.81
C ALA A 172 -11.55 -6.43 -5.33
N PHE A 173 -10.31 -6.69 -5.76
CA PHE A 173 -10.03 -6.88 -7.17
C PHE A 173 -10.96 -7.94 -7.76
N PRO A 174 -11.49 -7.73 -8.98
CA PRO A 174 -12.28 -8.75 -9.66
C PRO A 174 -11.44 -10.02 -9.88
N ASP A 175 -12.03 -11.19 -9.58
CA ASP A 175 -11.44 -12.52 -9.80
C ASP A 175 -11.40 -12.91 -11.29
#